data_AF-F4WEP7-F1
#
_entry.id   AF-F4WEP7-F1
#
_cell.length_a   1.000
_cell.length_b   1.000
_cell.length_c   1.000
_cell.angle_alpha   90.00
_cell.angle_beta   90.00
_cell.angle_gamma   90.00
#
_symmetry.space_group_name_H-M   'P 1'
#
loop_
_entity.id
_entity.type
_entity.pdbx_description
1 polymer ?
#
loop_
_entity_poly.entity_id
_entity_poly.type
_entity_poly.pdbx_seq_one_letter_code
_entity_poly.pdbx_strand_id
1 'polypeptide(L)'
;MRPTPRFRHRWTPPQREDVPDKCDTSYDAISIIRREVFVFKGRYLWRIGDHGIYEGYPAEITRLFNLPSGIDHVDAVYERPDKKIVFFIGREYYVFNANNLEPGYPKPLTYLGLPASLEKIDGAMVWGHNGRTYFFSGSMYWRFDESVNYVELDYPRDMSMFAGVGNDIDAVFQWKNGKTYFFKGKGFWEFDDLRMRVAHEKQKLSAPVWMGCSPPEVETNDIETNLPRKSSIVSASATVATGEITSIFVMIVASFVMRIIYV
;
A
#
# COMPACT_ATOMS: atom_id res chain seq x y z
N MET A 1 -8.86 40.54 -51.27
CA MET A 1 -9.19 40.33 -49.84
C MET A 1 -8.60 39.00 -49.41
N ARG A 2 -7.65 38.97 -48.46
CA ARG A 2 -7.08 37.72 -47.91
C ARG A 2 -8.03 37.18 -46.83
N PRO A 3 -8.37 35.88 -46.81
CA PRO A 3 -9.18 35.32 -45.73
C PRO A 3 -8.37 35.32 -44.44
N THR A 4 -8.96 35.81 -43.36
CA THR A 4 -8.37 35.74 -42.01
C THR A 4 -8.40 34.30 -41.49
N PRO A 5 -7.34 33.83 -40.80
CA PRO A 5 -7.34 32.50 -40.20
C PRO A 5 -8.32 32.48 -39.02
N ARG A 6 -9.30 31.55 -39.06
CA ARG A 6 -10.13 31.25 -37.90
C ARG A 6 -9.26 30.53 -36.87
N PHE A 7 -8.96 31.20 -35.76
CA PHE A 7 -8.42 30.56 -34.56
C PHE A 7 -9.43 29.51 -34.10
N ARG A 8 -9.11 28.22 -34.28
CA ARG A 8 -9.80 27.15 -33.59
C ARG A 8 -9.43 27.29 -32.12
N HIS A 9 -10.34 27.82 -31.30
CA HIS A 9 -10.24 27.68 -29.86
C HIS A 9 -10.11 26.19 -29.57
N ARG A 10 -8.93 25.78 -29.09
CA ARG A 10 -8.71 24.44 -28.57
C ARG A 10 -9.58 24.34 -27.32
N TRP A 11 -10.76 23.75 -27.48
CA TRP A 11 -11.64 23.46 -26.36
C TRP A 11 -10.93 22.43 -25.50
N THR A 12 -10.43 22.87 -24.35
CA THR A 12 -9.93 21.98 -23.31
C THR A 12 -11.16 21.66 -22.47
N PRO A 13 -11.61 20.39 -22.39
CA PRO A 13 -12.71 20.03 -21.51
C PRO A 13 -12.38 20.50 -20.09
N PRO A 14 -13.34 21.04 -19.33
CA PRO A 14 -13.15 21.33 -17.92
C PRO A 14 -12.65 20.07 -17.22
N GLN A 15 -11.53 20.17 -16.50
CA GLN A 15 -11.10 19.13 -15.57
C GLN A 15 -12.24 18.97 -14.55
N ARG A 16 -12.70 17.74 -14.31
CA ARG A 16 -13.76 17.53 -13.32
C ARG A 16 -13.20 17.81 -11.94
N GLU A 17 -13.93 18.59 -11.14
CA GLU A 17 -13.50 19.04 -9.81
C GLU A 17 -13.49 17.92 -8.76
N ASP A 18 -14.10 16.75 -9.06
CA ASP A 18 -14.19 15.60 -8.17
C ASP A 18 -13.01 14.61 -8.29
N VAL A 19 -12.04 14.87 -9.17
CA VAL A 19 -10.87 14.01 -9.32
C VAL A 19 -9.94 14.17 -8.10
N PRO A 20 -9.66 13.09 -7.36
CA PRO A 20 -8.84 13.19 -6.14
C PRO A 20 -7.36 13.46 -6.47
N ASP A 21 -6.74 14.34 -5.69
CA ASP A 21 -5.29 14.55 -5.73
C ASP A 21 -4.58 13.34 -5.12
N LYS A 22 -3.80 12.62 -5.92
CA LYS A 22 -3.04 11.44 -5.47
C LYS A 22 -2.04 11.76 -4.34
N CYS A 23 -1.57 13.01 -4.25
CA CYS A 23 -0.60 13.44 -3.24
C CYS A 23 -1.26 14.06 -2.00
N ASP A 24 -2.57 14.31 -2.04
CA ASP A 24 -3.29 14.90 -0.92
C ASP A 24 -4.67 14.24 -0.70
N THR A 25 -4.69 12.94 -0.41
CA THR A 25 -5.94 12.21 -0.20
C THR A 25 -5.82 11.04 0.78
N SER A 26 -6.96 10.63 1.34
CA SER A 26 -7.13 9.32 1.98
C SER A 26 -7.68 8.31 0.96
N TYR A 27 -7.87 7.07 1.38
CA TYR A 27 -8.35 5.99 0.53
C TYR A 27 -9.57 5.35 1.16
N ASP A 28 -10.57 4.99 0.35
CA ASP A 28 -11.79 4.35 0.86
C ASP A 28 -11.63 2.83 0.88
N ALA A 29 -10.76 2.27 0.03
CA ALA A 29 -10.37 0.86 0.09
C ALA A 29 -9.03 0.64 -0.63
N ILE A 30 -8.29 -0.39 -0.23
CA ILE A 30 -7.06 -0.84 -0.91
C ILE A 30 -7.05 -2.36 -0.97
N SER A 31 -6.63 -2.92 -2.10
CA SER A 31 -6.46 -4.37 -2.22
C SER A 31 -5.41 -4.75 -3.24
N ILE A 32 -4.83 -5.94 -3.07
CA ILE A 32 -4.08 -6.62 -4.12
C ILE A 32 -5.03 -7.51 -4.91
N ILE A 33 -5.18 -7.23 -6.19
CA ILE A 33 -5.96 -8.01 -7.14
C ILE A 33 -5.00 -8.46 -8.24
N ARG A 34 -4.86 -9.77 -8.45
CA ARG A 34 -3.98 -10.35 -9.48
C ARG A 34 -2.54 -9.80 -9.44
N ARG A 35 -1.98 -9.65 -8.24
CA ARG A 35 -0.61 -9.13 -7.96
C ARG A 35 -0.40 -7.64 -8.26
N GLU A 36 -1.45 -6.90 -8.56
CA GLU A 36 -1.42 -5.45 -8.72
C GLU A 36 -2.23 -4.81 -7.62
N VAL A 37 -1.93 -3.55 -7.31
CA VAL A 37 -2.57 -2.87 -6.21
C VAL A 37 -3.56 -1.86 -6.71
N PHE A 38 -4.75 -1.91 -6.14
CA PHE A 38 -5.87 -1.06 -6.46
C PHE A 38 -6.16 -0.22 -5.24
N VAL A 39 -6.13 1.10 -5.42
CA VAL A 39 -6.45 2.09 -4.39
C VAL A 39 -7.71 2.82 -4.84
N PHE A 40 -8.78 2.75 -4.05
CA PHE A 40 -10.08 3.31 -4.37
C PHE A 40 -10.30 4.62 -3.60
N LYS A 41 -10.86 5.63 -4.27
CA LYS A 41 -11.25 6.90 -3.66
C LYS A 41 -12.42 7.53 -4.41
N GLY A 42 -13.55 7.68 -3.75
CA GLY A 42 -14.83 8.02 -4.35
C GLY A 42 -15.07 7.14 -5.56
N ARG A 43 -15.40 7.76 -6.69
CA ARG A 43 -15.63 7.07 -7.95
C ARG A 43 -14.40 6.66 -8.71
N TYR A 44 -13.23 6.97 -8.20
CA TYR A 44 -11.97 6.77 -8.87
C TYR A 44 -11.16 5.65 -8.23
N LEU A 45 -10.25 5.09 -9.01
CA LEU A 45 -9.20 4.22 -8.49
C LEU A 45 -7.86 4.53 -9.14
N TRP A 46 -6.77 4.11 -8.51
CA TRP A 46 -5.45 3.95 -9.11
C TRP A 46 -5.10 2.47 -9.20
N ARG A 47 -4.40 2.09 -10.27
CA ARG A 47 -3.79 0.77 -10.43
C ARG A 47 -2.27 0.90 -10.39
N ILE A 48 -1.64 0.10 -9.56
CA ILE A 48 -0.21 0.18 -9.25
C ILE A 48 0.44 -1.17 -9.55
N GLY A 49 1.35 -1.17 -10.52
CA GLY A 49 2.15 -2.32 -10.92
C GLY A 49 3.53 -2.32 -10.26
N ASP A 50 4.46 -3.12 -10.79
CA ASP A 50 5.83 -3.21 -10.26
C ASP A 50 6.67 -1.95 -10.55
N HIS A 51 6.27 -1.15 -11.53
CA HIS A 51 6.94 0.10 -11.93
C HIS A 51 6.20 1.36 -11.45
N GLY A 52 5.28 1.22 -10.48
CA GLY A 52 4.47 2.31 -9.96
C GLY A 52 3.07 2.40 -10.59
N ILE A 53 2.48 3.59 -10.52
CA ILE A 53 1.12 3.85 -11.02
C ILE A 53 1.11 3.76 -12.55
N TYR A 54 0.17 3.01 -13.12
CA TYR A 54 -0.01 2.96 -14.57
C TYR A 54 -0.46 4.31 -15.15
N GLU A 55 -0.15 4.55 -16.43
CA GLU A 55 -0.62 5.75 -17.12
C GLU A 55 -2.17 5.80 -17.22
N GLY A 56 -2.72 7.02 -17.20
CA GLY A 56 -4.16 7.24 -17.30
C GLY A 56 -4.95 6.93 -16.02
N TYR A 57 -4.31 6.99 -14.85
CA TYR A 57 -4.96 6.96 -13.54
C TYR A 57 -4.78 8.31 -12.81
N PRO A 58 -5.72 8.74 -11.94
CA PRO A 58 -6.93 8.00 -11.53
C PRO A 58 -7.94 7.84 -12.67
N ALA A 59 -8.76 6.81 -12.56
CA ALA A 59 -9.85 6.57 -13.50
C ALA A 59 -11.09 6.06 -12.78
N GLU A 60 -12.26 6.24 -13.39
CA GLU A 60 -13.49 5.75 -12.80
C GLU A 60 -13.44 4.24 -12.57
N ILE A 61 -14.03 3.79 -11.46
CA ILE A 61 -14.08 2.36 -11.10
C ILE A 61 -14.74 1.56 -12.23
N THR A 62 -15.78 2.13 -12.84
CA THR A 62 -16.54 1.59 -13.99
C THR A 62 -15.69 1.31 -15.22
N ARG A 63 -14.50 1.92 -15.35
CA ARG A 63 -13.56 1.60 -16.44
C ARG A 63 -13.06 0.16 -16.36
N LEU A 64 -12.95 -0.40 -15.16
CA LEU A 64 -12.42 -1.75 -14.94
C LEU A 64 -13.46 -2.71 -14.38
N PHE A 65 -14.35 -2.26 -13.50
CA PHE A 65 -15.32 -3.12 -12.86
C PHE A 65 -16.71 -2.68 -13.27
N ASN A 66 -17.51 -3.58 -13.83
CA ASN A 66 -18.88 -3.31 -14.25
C ASN A 66 -19.81 -3.18 -13.03
N LEU A 67 -19.59 -2.18 -12.19
CA LEU A 67 -20.44 -1.87 -11.04
C LEU A 67 -21.84 -1.47 -11.52
N PRO A 68 -22.90 -1.87 -10.78
CA PRO A 68 -24.26 -1.44 -11.07
C PRO A 68 -24.43 0.09 -11.10
N SER A 69 -25.39 0.54 -11.91
CA SER A 69 -25.73 1.97 -12.00
C SER A 69 -26.09 2.56 -10.63
N GLY A 70 -25.56 3.74 -10.34
CA GLY A 70 -25.81 4.45 -9.07
C GLY A 70 -24.80 4.13 -7.97
N ILE A 71 -23.88 3.19 -8.20
CA ILE A 71 -22.77 2.89 -7.31
C ILE A 71 -21.50 3.55 -7.85
N ASP A 72 -20.89 4.38 -7.04
CA ASP A 72 -19.73 5.17 -7.42
C ASP A 72 -18.66 5.20 -6.32
N HIS A 73 -18.69 4.27 -5.37
CA HIS A 73 -17.64 4.10 -4.36
C HIS A 73 -17.67 2.66 -3.85
N VAL A 74 -16.65 2.31 -3.06
CA VAL A 74 -16.54 1.03 -2.36
C VAL A 74 -16.00 1.28 -0.96
N ASP A 75 -16.51 0.54 0.04
CA ASP A 75 -16.07 0.69 1.43
C ASP A 75 -14.94 -0.28 1.79
N ALA A 76 -14.90 -1.45 1.16
CA ALA A 76 -13.80 -2.39 1.30
C ALA A 76 -13.72 -3.31 0.08
N VAL A 77 -12.53 -3.85 -0.17
CA VAL A 77 -12.28 -4.78 -1.28
C VAL A 77 -11.24 -5.83 -0.90
N TYR A 78 -11.45 -7.08 -1.31
CA TYR A 78 -10.42 -8.12 -1.23
C TYR A 78 -10.53 -9.14 -2.36
N GLU A 79 -9.40 -9.79 -2.69
CA GLU A 79 -9.38 -10.96 -3.59
C GLU A 79 -9.50 -12.24 -2.74
N ARG A 80 -10.54 -13.04 -3.02
CA ARG A 80 -10.76 -14.34 -2.39
C ARG A 80 -9.73 -15.38 -2.86
N PRO A 81 -9.54 -16.48 -2.11
CA PRO A 81 -8.68 -17.58 -2.54
C PRO A 81 -9.05 -18.16 -3.92
N ASP A 82 -10.35 -18.21 -4.25
CA ASP A 82 -10.88 -18.65 -5.55
C ASP A 82 -10.69 -17.62 -6.69
N LYS A 83 -9.97 -16.54 -6.41
CA LYS A 83 -9.67 -15.45 -7.34
C LYS A 83 -10.86 -14.58 -7.71
N LYS A 84 -12.02 -14.72 -7.06
CA LYS A 84 -13.07 -13.71 -7.21
C LYS A 84 -12.74 -12.47 -6.36
N ILE A 85 -13.25 -11.33 -6.78
CA ILE A 85 -13.03 -10.05 -6.09
C ILE A 85 -14.33 -9.72 -5.36
N VAL A 86 -14.24 -9.38 -4.08
CA VAL A 86 -15.40 -8.98 -3.30
C VAL A 86 -15.33 -7.49 -3.04
N PHE A 87 -16.41 -6.78 -3.38
CA PHE A 87 -16.61 -5.40 -3.00
C PHE A 87 -17.69 -5.31 -1.93
N PHE A 88 -17.42 -4.56 -0.87
CA PHE A 88 -18.39 -4.21 0.16
C PHE A 88 -18.84 -2.77 -0.06
N ILE A 89 -20.16 -2.55 -0.05
CA ILE A 89 -20.78 -1.26 -0.29
C ILE A 89 -22.01 -1.17 0.61
N GLY A 90 -21.94 -0.34 1.64
CA GLY A 90 -22.91 -0.27 2.71
C GLY A 90 -23.21 -1.65 3.30
N ARG A 91 -24.51 -1.99 3.33
CA ARG A 91 -25.01 -3.23 3.92
C ARG A 91 -25.03 -4.41 2.94
N GLU A 92 -24.34 -4.28 1.82
CA GLU A 92 -24.29 -5.29 0.77
C GLU A 92 -22.86 -5.65 0.38
N TYR A 93 -22.71 -6.81 -0.23
CA TYR A 93 -21.48 -7.23 -0.89
C TYR A 93 -21.76 -7.76 -2.29
N TYR A 94 -20.77 -7.57 -3.15
CA TYR A 94 -20.79 -7.91 -4.56
C TYR A 94 -19.60 -8.82 -4.84
N VAL A 95 -19.82 -9.90 -5.61
CA VAL A 95 -18.74 -10.79 -6.02
C VAL A 95 -18.53 -10.65 -7.52
N PHE A 96 -17.30 -10.35 -7.91
CA PHE A 96 -16.88 -10.19 -9.29
C PHE A 96 -15.97 -11.33 -9.72
N ASN A 97 -16.20 -11.82 -10.93
CA ASN A 97 -15.26 -12.65 -11.65
C ASN A 97 -14.59 -11.79 -12.74
N ALA A 98 -13.32 -11.48 -12.52
CA ALA A 98 -12.59 -10.45 -13.26
C ALA A 98 -13.37 -9.12 -13.23
N ASN A 99 -13.90 -8.69 -14.37
CA ASN A 99 -14.57 -7.40 -14.55
C ASN A 99 -16.10 -7.50 -14.42
N ASN A 100 -16.66 -8.70 -14.31
CA ASN A 100 -18.10 -8.95 -14.36
C ASN A 100 -18.68 -9.33 -13.00
N LEU A 101 -19.83 -8.75 -12.67
CA LEU A 101 -20.60 -9.10 -11.50
C LEU A 101 -21.17 -10.52 -11.64
N GLU A 102 -20.99 -11.36 -10.62
CA GLU A 102 -21.54 -12.71 -10.61
C GLU A 102 -23.07 -12.69 -10.46
N PRO A 103 -23.79 -13.63 -11.10
CA PRO A 103 -25.24 -13.73 -10.94
C PRO A 103 -25.67 -13.91 -9.48
N GLY A 104 -26.76 -13.24 -9.10
CA GLY A 104 -27.33 -13.33 -7.74
C GLY A 104 -26.67 -12.42 -6.71
N TYR A 105 -25.87 -11.44 -7.16
CA TYR A 105 -25.36 -10.33 -6.35
C TYR A 105 -26.02 -9.00 -6.75
N PRO A 106 -26.12 -8.01 -5.84
CA PRO A 106 -25.62 -8.03 -4.46
C PRO A 106 -26.34 -8.98 -3.52
N LYS A 107 -25.70 -9.25 -2.37
CA LYS A 107 -26.31 -9.93 -1.23
C LYS A 107 -26.09 -9.10 0.04
N PRO A 108 -27.00 -9.17 1.02
CA PRO A 108 -26.83 -8.44 2.27
C PRO A 108 -25.70 -9.06 3.11
N LEU A 109 -25.03 -8.25 3.93
CA LEU A 109 -23.94 -8.71 4.81
C LEU A 109 -24.35 -9.86 5.75
N THR A 110 -25.63 -9.95 6.11
CA THR A 110 -26.19 -11.02 6.93
C THR A 110 -26.02 -12.42 6.32
N TYR A 111 -25.89 -12.53 5.00
CA TYR A 111 -25.58 -13.81 4.34
C TYR A 111 -24.18 -14.32 4.64
N LEU A 112 -23.27 -13.44 5.06
CA LEU A 112 -21.94 -13.81 5.54
C LEU A 112 -21.93 -14.11 7.04
N GLY A 113 -23.07 -13.99 7.74
CA GLY A 113 -23.16 -14.12 9.20
C GLY A 113 -22.84 -12.85 9.98
N LEU A 114 -22.77 -11.70 9.31
CA LEU A 114 -22.59 -10.41 9.96
C LEU A 114 -23.92 -9.90 10.56
N PRO A 115 -23.89 -9.12 11.65
CA PRO A 115 -25.10 -8.66 12.32
C PRO A 115 -25.88 -7.67 11.46
N ALA A 116 -27.21 -7.72 11.51
CA ALA A 116 -28.10 -6.85 10.72
C ALA A 116 -27.98 -5.35 11.07
N SER A 117 -27.42 -5.04 12.22
CA SER A 117 -27.11 -3.67 12.65
C SER A 117 -25.84 -3.10 12.02
N LEU A 118 -25.00 -3.94 11.40
CA LEU A 118 -23.75 -3.49 10.78
C LEU A 118 -24.05 -2.68 9.52
N GLU A 119 -23.46 -1.50 9.42
CA GLU A 119 -23.78 -0.56 8.33
C GLU A 119 -22.87 -0.70 7.12
N LYS A 120 -21.60 -1.08 7.36
CA LYS A 120 -20.59 -1.29 6.32
C LYS A 120 -19.37 -2.06 6.86
N ILE A 121 -18.51 -2.48 5.94
CA ILE A 121 -17.18 -3.02 6.21
C ILE A 121 -16.14 -1.96 5.83
N ASP A 122 -15.27 -1.59 6.77
CA ASP A 122 -14.21 -0.60 6.59
C ASP A 122 -12.93 -1.19 5.99
N GLY A 123 -12.76 -2.51 6.08
CA GLY A 123 -11.61 -3.19 5.55
C GLY A 123 -11.81 -4.68 5.44
N ALA A 124 -11.20 -5.31 4.43
CA ALA A 124 -11.23 -6.74 4.25
C ALA A 124 -9.91 -7.24 3.69
N MET A 125 -9.41 -8.36 4.20
CA MET A 125 -8.20 -9.01 3.65
C MET A 125 -8.20 -10.51 3.89
N VAL A 126 -7.53 -11.25 3.02
CA VAL A 126 -6.99 -12.56 3.37
C VAL A 126 -5.70 -12.32 4.13
N TRP A 127 -5.67 -12.66 5.42
CA TRP A 127 -4.51 -12.38 6.25
C TRP A 127 -3.42 -13.43 6.03
N GLY A 128 -2.24 -13.02 5.55
CA GLY A 128 -1.21 -13.98 5.17
C GLY A 128 -0.57 -14.75 6.33
N HIS A 129 -0.79 -14.37 7.59
CA HIS A 129 -0.31 -15.13 8.74
C HIS A 129 -0.97 -16.52 8.85
N ASN A 130 -2.27 -16.63 8.53
CA ASN A 130 -3.01 -17.90 8.65
C ASN A 130 -3.91 -18.22 7.44
N GLY A 131 -3.95 -17.36 6.42
CA GLY A 131 -4.73 -17.54 5.21
C GLY A 131 -6.24 -17.39 5.39
N ARG A 132 -6.73 -16.94 6.56
CA ARG A 132 -8.15 -16.71 6.81
C ARG A 132 -8.56 -15.32 6.31
N THR A 133 -9.83 -15.17 5.96
CA THR A 133 -10.40 -13.88 5.57
C THR A 133 -10.84 -13.13 6.82
N TYR A 134 -10.55 -11.83 6.88
CA TYR A 134 -10.92 -10.96 7.99
C TYR A 134 -11.69 -9.76 7.48
N PHE A 135 -12.76 -9.41 8.19
CA PHE A 135 -13.56 -8.20 7.97
C PHE A 135 -13.43 -7.27 9.16
N PHE A 136 -13.33 -5.97 8.90
CA PHE A 136 -13.07 -4.92 9.89
C PHE A 136 -14.20 -3.88 9.80
N SER A 137 -14.73 -3.45 10.94
CA SER A 137 -15.73 -2.37 10.99
C SER A 137 -15.73 -1.72 12.37
N GLY A 138 -15.49 -0.40 12.39
CA GLY A 138 -15.39 0.38 13.61
C GLY A 138 -14.33 -0.15 14.59
N SER A 139 -14.76 -0.55 15.78
CA SER A 139 -13.89 -1.13 16.82
C SER A 139 -13.86 -2.66 16.83
N MET A 140 -14.44 -3.30 15.81
CA MET A 140 -14.66 -4.74 15.78
C MET A 140 -14.09 -5.38 14.50
N TYR A 141 -13.73 -6.66 14.60
CA TYR A 141 -13.38 -7.45 13.44
C TYR A 141 -13.96 -8.87 13.53
N TRP A 142 -14.12 -9.51 12.38
CA TRP A 142 -14.64 -10.86 12.22
C TRP A 142 -13.65 -11.71 11.45
N ARG A 143 -13.53 -12.98 11.81
CA ARG A 143 -12.87 -14.00 10.99
C ARG A 143 -13.93 -14.75 10.19
N PHE A 144 -13.69 -14.90 8.90
CA PHE A 144 -14.60 -15.52 7.96
C PHE A 144 -14.03 -16.83 7.45
N ASP A 145 -14.84 -17.89 7.50
CA ASP A 145 -14.49 -19.19 6.93
C ASP A 145 -15.03 -19.28 5.50
N GLU A 146 -14.12 -19.17 4.53
CA GLU A 146 -14.42 -19.28 3.09
C GLU A 146 -15.01 -20.64 2.69
N SER A 147 -14.71 -21.72 3.43
CA SER A 147 -15.19 -23.07 3.11
C SER A 147 -16.64 -23.29 3.54
N VAL A 148 -17.04 -22.65 4.65
CA VAL A 148 -18.42 -22.64 5.15
C VAL A 148 -19.23 -21.47 4.58
N ASN A 149 -18.53 -20.46 4.06
CA ASN A 149 -19.09 -19.18 3.61
C ASN A 149 -19.88 -18.48 4.73
N TYR A 150 -19.31 -18.46 5.94
CA TYR A 150 -19.91 -17.85 7.12
C TYR A 150 -18.84 -17.35 8.10
N VAL A 151 -19.16 -16.31 8.87
CA VAL A 151 -18.35 -15.83 9.99
C VAL A 151 -18.18 -16.93 11.03
N GLU A 152 -16.97 -17.09 11.55
CA GLU A 152 -16.69 -18.10 12.56
C GLU A 152 -17.34 -17.77 13.91
N LEU A 153 -17.60 -18.80 14.72
CA LEU A 153 -18.08 -18.64 16.10
C LEU A 153 -17.08 -17.81 16.94
N ASP A 154 -17.59 -17.17 18.00
CA ASP A 154 -16.84 -16.28 18.90
C ASP A 154 -16.33 -14.97 18.27
N TYR A 155 -16.95 -14.54 17.15
CA TYR A 155 -16.77 -13.23 16.54
C TYR A 155 -18.06 -12.39 16.62
N PRO A 156 -17.98 -11.04 16.67
CA PRO A 156 -16.77 -10.21 16.52
C PRO A 156 -15.81 -10.26 17.71
N ARG A 157 -14.58 -9.79 17.46
CA ARG A 157 -13.58 -9.48 18.49
C ARG A 157 -13.14 -8.03 18.38
N ASP A 158 -12.63 -7.52 19.49
CA ASP A 158 -12.20 -6.13 19.62
C ASP A 158 -10.91 -5.86 18.83
N MET A 159 -10.85 -4.71 18.15
CA MET A 159 -9.71 -4.24 17.37
C MET A 159 -8.41 -4.07 18.17
N SER A 160 -8.48 -4.01 19.49
CA SER A 160 -7.30 -3.99 20.39
C SER A 160 -6.35 -5.17 20.21
N MET A 161 -6.78 -6.28 19.60
CA MET A 161 -5.86 -7.35 19.17
C MET A 161 -4.81 -6.84 18.16
N PHE A 162 -5.18 -5.88 17.31
CA PHE A 162 -4.28 -5.21 16.37
C PHE A 162 -3.63 -4.00 17.05
N ALA A 163 -2.79 -4.27 18.04
CA ALA A 163 -2.27 -3.26 18.96
C ALA A 163 -1.58 -2.10 18.23
N GLY A 164 -2.03 -0.88 18.53
CA GLY A 164 -1.50 0.38 17.99
C GLY A 164 -2.13 0.87 16.68
N VAL A 165 -2.99 0.09 16.02
CA VAL A 165 -3.73 0.54 14.83
C VAL A 165 -4.87 1.50 15.21
N GLY A 166 -5.57 1.20 16.30
CA GLY A 166 -6.80 1.90 16.70
C GLY A 166 -8.05 1.34 16.00
N ASN A 167 -9.13 2.11 16.06
CA ASN A 167 -10.44 1.77 15.48
C ASN A 167 -10.69 2.59 14.20
N ASP A 168 -11.78 2.28 13.50
CA ASP A 168 -12.30 3.03 12.34
C ASP A 168 -11.18 3.28 11.31
N ILE A 169 -10.59 2.18 10.83
CA ILE A 169 -9.61 2.22 9.75
C ILE A 169 -10.30 2.59 8.45
N ASP A 170 -9.56 3.09 7.46
CA ASP A 170 -10.10 3.35 6.13
C ASP A 170 -9.81 2.21 5.16
N ALA A 171 -8.71 1.47 5.37
CA ALA A 171 -8.38 0.29 4.58
C ALA A 171 -7.37 -0.61 5.31
N VAL A 172 -7.35 -1.88 4.94
CA VAL A 172 -6.30 -2.83 5.32
C VAL A 172 -6.01 -3.76 4.17
N PHE A 173 -4.73 -4.06 3.96
CA PHE A 173 -4.32 -5.06 3.00
C PHE A 173 -2.94 -5.62 3.29
N GLN A 174 -2.64 -6.79 2.73
CA GLN A 174 -1.29 -7.33 2.73
C GLN A 174 -0.57 -6.96 1.43
N TRP A 175 0.61 -6.34 1.54
CA TRP A 175 1.44 -6.02 0.37
C TRP A 175 2.18 -7.25 -0.16
N LYS A 176 2.80 -7.11 -1.34
CA LYS A 176 3.59 -8.15 -2.02
C LYS A 176 4.77 -8.69 -1.19
N ASN A 177 5.23 -7.94 -0.18
CA ASN A 177 6.28 -8.37 0.75
C ASN A 177 5.75 -9.25 1.92
N GLY A 178 4.46 -9.57 1.92
CA GLY A 178 3.81 -10.34 2.97
C GLY A 178 3.51 -9.55 4.25
N LYS A 179 3.76 -8.24 4.27
CA LYS A 179 3.45 -7.37 5.42
C LYS A 179 2.03 -6.82 5.32
N THR A 180 1.36 -6.74 6.46
CA THR A 180 0.05 -6.12 6.59
C THR A 180 0.19 -4.62 6.82
N TYR A 181 -0.64 -3.83 6.15
CA TYR A 181 -0.69 -2.38 6.29
C TYR A 181 -2.11 -1.90 6.57
N PHE A 182 -2.27 -1.07 7.61
CA PHE A 182 -3.54 -0.44 7.97
C PHE A 182 -3.47 1.06 7.65
N PHE A 183 -4.54 1.60 7.08
CA PHE A 183 -4.63 2.99 6.63
C PHE A 183 -5.71 3.72 7.43
N LYS A 184 -5.44 4.99 7.76
CA LYS A 184 -6.40 5.91 8.35
C LYS A 184 -6.00 7.34 8.05
N GLY A 185 -6.92 8.10 7.46
CA GLY A 185 -6.66 9.43 6.91
C GLY A 185 -5.57 9.40 5.83
N LYS A 186 -4.63 10.34 5.91
CA LYS A 186 -3.46 10.44 5.01
C LYS A 186 -2.28 9.57 5.46
N GLY A 187 -2.48 8.75 6.50
CA GLY A 187 -1.45 7.97 7.15
C GLY A 187 -1.68 6.47 7.07
N PHE A 188 -0.62 5.71 7.37
CA PHE A 188 -0.69 4.26 7.50
C PHE A 188 0.27 3.73 8.56
N TRP A 189 0.02 2.51 9.00
CA TRP A 189 0.93 1.71 9.83
C TRP A 189 1.32 0.43 9.10
N GLU A 190 2.59 0.07 9.19
CA GLU A 190 3.02 -1.32 8.98
C GLU A 190 2.72 -2.13 10.24
N PHE A 191 2.14 -3.31 10.09
CA PHE A 191 1.81 -4.20 11.20
C PHE A 191 2.78 -5.38 11.25
N ASP A 192 3.31 -5.65 12.44
CA ASP A 192 4.12 -6.84 12.70
C ASP A 192 3.19 -7.99 13.08
N ASP A 193 2.85 -8.82 12.09
CA ASP A 193 1.93 -9.95 12.24
C ASP A 193 2.41 -10.98 13.28
N LEU A 194 3.71 -11.08 13.56
CA LEU A 194 4.27 -12.01 14.55
C LEU A 194 4.18 -11.45 15.97
N ARG A 195 4.42 -10.14 16.12
CA ARG A 195 4.33 -9.45 17.42
C ARG A 195 2.94 -8.93 17.74
N MET A 196 2.00 -9.03 16.80
CA MET A 196 0.62 -8.53 16.90
C MET A 196 0.56 -7.06 17.33
N ARG A 197 1.38 -6.20 16.72
CA ARG A 197 1.40 -4.76 16.98
C ARG A 197 1.95 -3.97 15.79
N VAL A 198 1.65 -2.68 15.72
CA VAL A 198 2.28 -1.78 14.75
C VAL A 198 3.81 -1.77 14.89
N ALA A 199 4.51 -1.73 13.76
CA ALA A 199 5.97 -1.67 13.72
C ALA A 199 6.51 -0.29 14.13
N HIS A 200 5.67 0.74 14.07
CA HIS A 200 5.96 2.11 14.48
C HIS A 200 4.70 2.74 15.06
N GLU A 201 4.82 3.47 16.17
CA GLU A 201 3.67 4.05 16.87
C GLU A 201 3.01 5.18 16.08
N LYS A 202 3.83 6.04 15.46
CA LYS A 202 3.35 7.16 14.64
C LYS A 202 3.11 6.71 13.20
N GLN A 203 1.97 7.11 12.63
CA GLN A 203 1.67 6.88 11.22
C GLN A 203 2.76 7.47 10.32
N LYS A 204 3.02 6.77 9.22
CA LYS A 204 3.77 7.32 8.07
C LYS A 204 2.79 7.90 7.06
N LEU A 205 3.18 8.94 6.34
CA LEU A 205 2.36 9.49 5.24
C LEU A 205 2.26 8.46 4.10
N SER A 206 1.04 8.25 3.61
CA SER A 206 0.78 7.25 2.58
C SER A 206 1.28 7.69 1.20
N ALA A 207 0.99 8.92 0.78
CA ALA A 207 1.27 9.39 -0.58
C ALA A 207 2.75 9.27 -1.00
N PRO A 208 3.75 9.61 -0.16
CA PRO A 208 5.15 9.43 -0.55
C PRO A 208 5.57 7.97 -0.76
N VAL A 209 4.94 7.04 -0.02
CA VAL A 209 5.29 5.61 -0.06
C VAL A 209 4.55 4.90 -1.19
N TRP A 210 3.26 5.17 -1.34
CA TRP A 210 2.37 4.40 -2.20
C TRP A 210 2.06 5.08 -3.54
N MET A 211 2.13 6.42 -3.59
CA MET A 211 1.69 7.21 -4.76
C MET A 211 2.84 7.89 -5.53
N GLY A 212 4.08 7.68 -5.08
CA GLY A 212 5.28 8.26 -5.69
C GLY A 212 5.36 9.79 -5.57
N CYS A 213 4.81 10.35 -4.49
CA CYS A 213 4.85 11.77 -4.21
C CYS A 213 6.13 12.15 -3.43
N SER A 214 6.56 13.40 -3.53
CA SER A 214 7.64 13.90 -2.68
C SER A 214 7.18 13.93 -1.21
N PRO A 215 8.05 13.58 -0.25
CA PRO A 215 7.76 13.85 1.15
C PRO A 215 7.62 15.37 1.35
N PRO A 216 6.74 15.83 2.27
CA PRO A 216 6.64 17.25 2.57
C PRO A 216 8.00 17.77 3.03
N GLU A 217 8.37 18.96 2.54
CA GLU A 217 9.57 19.65 3.00
C GLU A 217 9.41 19.90 4.50
N VAL A 218 10.34 19.39 5.30
CA VAL A 218 10.39 19.71 6.72
C VAL A 218 10.81 21.18 6.80
N GLU A 219 9.86 22.08 7.05
CA GLU A 219 10.19 23.45 7.43
C GLU A 219 10.96 23.41 8.74
N THR A 220 12.29 23.45 8.66
CA THR A 220 13.14 23.64 9.83
C THR A 220 13.02 25.09 10.28
N ASN A 221 11.90 25.44 10.93
CA ASN A 221 11.77 26.66 11.69
C ASN A 221 12.33 26.44 13.10
N ASP A 222 13.65 26.22 13.20
CA ASP A 222 14.37 26.26 14.46
C ASP A 222 15.63 27.12 14.32
N ILE A 223 15.47 28.36 14.80
CA ILE A 223 16.44 29.16 15.57
C ILE A 223 17.87 29.22 15.01
N GLU A 224 18.16 30.40 14.46
CA GLU A 224 19.46 31.05 14.37
C GLU A 224 20.47 30.59 15.45
N THR A 225 21.26 29.56 15.15
CA THR A 225 22.57 29.38 15.79
C THR A 225 23.64 29.71 14.77
N ASN A 226 24.17 30.93 14.89
CA ASN A 226 25.47 31.32 14.38
C ASN A 226 26.53 30.30 14.83
N LEU A 227 26.78 29.29 14.01
CA LEU A 227 27.96 28.43 14.08
C LEU A 227 28.75 28.64 12.78
N PRO A 228 30.01 29.09 12.85
CA PRO A 228 30.76 29.43 11.65
C PRO A 228 30.95 28.20 10.78
N ARG A 229 30.64 28.36 9.49
CA ARG A 229 30.86 27.38 8.42
C ARG A 229 32.31 26.89 8.51
N LYS A 230 32.51 25.65 8.99
CA LYS A 230 33.81 24.98 9.01
C LYS A 230 34.30 24.93 7.55
N SER A 231 35.38 25.65 7.28
CA SER A 231 36.05 25.65 5.99
C SER A 231 36.51 24.23 5.64
N SER A 232 36.31 23.87 4.38
CA SER A 232 36.84 22.66 3.77
C SER A 232 38.36 22.64 3.92
N ILE A 233 38.89 21.65 4.64
CA ILE A 233 40.32 21.35 4.67
C ILE A 233 40.69 20.84 3.28
N VAL A 234 41.58 21.56 2.60
CA VAL A 234 42.26 21.12 1.39
C VAL A 234 43.20 19.99 1.79
N SER A 235 42.97 18.79 1.28
CA SER A 235 43.91 17.67 1.42
C SER A 235 45.19 17.99 0.67
N ALA A 236 46.27 18.29 1.39
CA ALA A 236 47.61 18.31 0.83
C ALA A 236 48.10 16.86 0.66
N SER A 237 48.34 16.45 -0.58
CA SER A 237 49.04 15.20 -0.89
C SER A 237 50.50 15.32 -0.48
N ALA A 238 50.94 14.44 0.43
CA ALA A 238 52.36 14.21 0.69
C ALA A 238 52.67 12.74 0.38
N THR A 239 53.48 12.49 -0.65
CA THR A 239 54.11 11.18 -0.88
C THR A 239 55.62 11.35 -0.97
N VAL A 240 56.21 11.03 0.18
CA VAL A 240 57.51 10.44 0.54
C VAL A 240 58.48 10.09 -0.59
N ALA A 241 59.74 10.47 -0.36
CA ALA A 241 60.91 10.18 -1.17
C ALA A 241 61.20 8.69 -1.32
N THR A 242 61.67 8.33 -2.52
CA THR A 242 62.11 6.99 -2.93
C THR A 242 63.42 6.59 -2.23
N GLY A 243 63.37 5.50 -1.45
CA GLY A 243 64.55 4.74 -1.02
C GLY A 243 64.52 3.36 -1.66
N GLU A 244 65.54 3.04 -2.45
CA GLU A 244 65.74 1.75 -3.11
C GLU A 244 66.01 0.64 -2.08
N ILE A 245 65.29 -0.47 -2.15
CA ILE A 245 65.79 -1.77 -1.67
C ILE A 245 65.41 -2.84 -2.69
N THR A 246 66.45 -3.52 -3.16
CA THR A 246 66.47 -4.51 -4.22
C THR A 246 65.84 -5.84 -3.82
N SER A 247 65.37 -6.51 -4.87
CA SER A 247 64.76 -7.84 -4.95
C SER A 247 65.51 -8.95 -4.21
N ILE A 248 64.80 -9.70 -3.36
CA ILE A 248 65.00 -11.15 -3.21
C ILE A 248 63.66 -11.83 -3.41
N PHE A 249 63.44 -12.13 -4.70
CA PHE A 249 62.58 -13.16 -5.24
C PHE A 249 62.70 -14.46 -4.44
N VAL A 250 61.55 -15.10 -4.19
CA VAL A 250 61.40 -16.56 -4.07
C VAL A 250 62.11 -17.20 -2.89
N MET A 251 61.31 -17.71 -1.94
CA MET A 251 61.53 -18.89 -1.09
C MET A 251 60.88 -18.64 0.28
N ILE A 252 59.58 -18.96 0.42
CA ILE A 252 58.90 -19.57 1.60
C ILE A 252 57.39 -19.69 1.26
N VAL A 253 57.06 -20.13 0.03
CA VAL A 253 55.75 -20.75 -0.27
C VAL A 253 55.79 -22.25 0.10
N ALA A 254 56.92 -22.74 0.65
CA ALA A 254 57.17 -24.14 0.92
C ALA A 254 56.95 -24.59 2.38
N SER A 255 56.27 -23.79 3.23
CA SER A 255 56.13 -24.13 4.66
C SER A 255 54.70 -24.38 5.13
N PHE A 256 53.69 -24.28 4.26
CA PHE A 256 52.29 -24.47 4.67
C PHE A 256 51.59 -25.69 4.04
N VAL A 257 52.27 -26.46 3.18
CA VAL A 257 51.70 -27.66 2.53
C VAL A 257 52.16 -28.98 3.19
N MET A 258 53.03 -28.92 4.22
CA MET A 258 53.52 -30.09 4.96
C MET A 258 52.99 -30.11 6.42
N ARG A 259 51.69 -29.91 6.61
CA ARG A 259 51.02 -30.15 7.91
C ARG A 259 49.63 -30.79 7.80
N ILE A 260 49.31 -31.38 6.64
CA ILE A 260 48.05 -32.14 6.39
C ILE A 260 48.34 -33.57 5.86
N ILE A 261 49.61 -33.99 5.75
CA ILE A 261 49.95 -35.36 5.40
C ILE A 261 50.97 -35.86 6.42
N TYR A 262 50.64 -36.98 7.07
CA TYR A 262 51.32 -37.69 8.17
C TYR A 262 50.82 -37.40 9.60
N VAL A 263 49.81 -38.22 9.94
CA VAL A 263 49.32 -38.71 11.26
C VAL A 263 48.48 -37.76 12.10
#